data_AF-A0A4Y2X4J8-F1
#
_entry.id   AF-A0A4Y2X4J8-F1
#
_cell.length_a   1.000
_cell.length_b   1.000
_cell.length_c   1.000
_cell.angle_alpha   90.00
_cell.angle_beta   90.00
_cell.angle_gamma   90.00
#
_symmetry.space_group_name_H-M   'P 1'
#
loop_
_entity.id
_entity.type
_entity.pdbx_description
1 polymer ?
#
loop_
_entity_poly.entity_id
_entity_poly.type
_entity_poly.pdbx_seq_one_letter_code
_entity_poly.pdbx_strand_id
1 'polypeptide(L)'
;MQLKLPKIERMKFDGHLSNRSKFSKFHNDDSILPEDKFEYLRLSTAFKVHDLECYFWSESTVVSAWITNEGPWSVFVENRVKEIRDIRLVKQWNHVPGHKNPADLLSRGCLP
;
A
#
# COMPACT_ATOMS: atom_id res chain seq x y z
N MET A 1 -33.76 -9.88 -11.73
CA MET A 1 -32.64 -9.63 -12.65
C MET A 1 -31.37 -9.48 -11.81
N GLN A 2 -30.51 -10.51 -11.77
CA GLN A 2 -29.28 -10.49 -10.96
C GLN A 2 -28.17 -9.80 -11.76
N LEU A 3 -27.71 -8.64 -11.29
CA LEU A 3 -26.53 -7.96 -11.84
C LEU A 3 -25.27 -8.65 -11.30
N LYS A 4 -24.56 -9.40 -12.15
CA LYS A 4 -23.20 -9.89 -11.86
C LYS A 4 -22.20 -8.80 -12.28
N LEU A 5 -21.44 -8.29 -11.31
CA LEU A 5 -20.33 -7.37 -11.58
C LEU A 5 -19.20 -8.12 -12.32
N PRO A 6 -18.56 -7.50 -13.33
CA PRO A 6 -17.48 -8.12 -14.07
C PRO A 6 -16.25 -8.36 -13.16
N LYS A 7 -15.63 -9.52 -13.35
CA LYS A 7 -14.43 -9.93 -12.60
C LYS A 7 -13.26 -9.05 -13.05
N ILE A 8 -12.81 -8.14 -12.18
CA ILE A 8 -11.65 -7.29 -12.42
C ILE A 8 -10.39 -8.15 -12.20
N GLU A 9 -9.69 -8.49 -13.28
CA GLU A 9 -8.37 -9.11 -13.19
C GLU A 9 -7.34 -8.04 -12.82
N ARG A 10 -6.63 -8.25 -11.70
CA ARG A 10 -5.54 -7.36 -11.27
C ARG A 10 -4.35 -7.58 -12.19
N MET A 11 -4.04 -6.58 -13.01
CA MET A 11 -2.84 -6.55 -13.85
C MET A 11 -1.61 -6.69 -12.95
N LYS A 12 -0.83 -7.77 -13.11
CA LYS A 12 0.42 -7.97 -12.37
C LYS A 12 1.43 -6.91 -12.85
N PHE A 13 2.07 -6.21 -11.91
CA PHE A 13 3.10 -5.22 -12.22
C PHE A 13 4.40 -5.97 -12.50
N ASP A 14 4.83 -5.97 -13.76
CA ASP A 14 6.02 -6.66 -14.28
C ASP A 14 7.27 -5.76 -14.27
N GLY A 15 7.18 -4.57 -13.69
CA GLY A 15 8.26 -3.58 -13.69
C GLY A 15 8.39 -2.78 -14.98
N HIS A 16 7.69 -3.15 -16.05
CA HIS A 16 7.67 -2.39 -17.30
C HIS A 16 6.55 -1.35 -17.28
N LEU A 17 6.94 -0.08 -17.22
CA LEU A 17 6.04 1.08 -17.16
C LEU A 17 5.32 1.38 -18.48
N SER A 18 5.65 0.67 -19.56
CA SER A 18 5.12 0.84 -20.91
C SER A 18 3.60 0.68 -20.99
N ASN A 19 3.00 -0.13 -20.12
CA ASN A 19 1.55 -0.33 -20.06
C ASN A 19 0.77 0.82 -19.36
N ARG A 20 1.46 1.84 -18.85
CA ARG A 20 0.83 3.06 -18.32
C ARG A 20 1.14 4.22 -19.25
N SER A 21 0.23 4.53 -20.18
CA SER A 21 0.44 5.51 -21.27
C SER A 21 0.93 6.90 -20.83
N LYS A 22 0.70 7.27 -19.56
CA LYS A 22 1.14 8.55 -18.97
C LYS A 22 2.65 8.62 -18.71
N PHE A 23 3.37 7.49 -18.70
CA PHE A 23 4.80 7.44 -18.36
C PHE A 23 5.70 6.95 -19.51
N SER A 24 5.13 6.60 -20.66
CA SER A 24 5.89 6.11 -21.82
C SER A 24 6.95 7.09 -22.30
N LYS A 25 6.65 8.40 -22.25
CA LYS A 25 7.59 9.47 -22.61
C LYS A 25 8.84 9.48 -21.74
N PHE A 26 8.71 9.22 -20.44
CA PHE A 26 9.84 9.21 -19.50
C PHE A 26 10.59 7.88 -19.52
N HIS A 27 9.88 6.76 -19.74
CA HIS A 27 10.49 5.44 -19.84
C HIS A 27 11.47 5.36 -21.02
N ASN A 28 11.08 5.95 -22.16
CA ASN A 28 11.83 5.93 -23.42
C ASN A 28 12.85 7.08 -23.55
N ASP A 29 13.03 7.91 -22.53
CA ASP A 29 14.00 9.01 -22.57
C ASP A 29 15.39 8.50 -22.16
N ASP A 30 16.28 8.33 -23.13
CA ASP A 30 17.63 7.81 -22.90
C ASP A 30 18.59 8.82 -22.27
N SER A 31 18.17 10.09 -22.11
CA SER A 31 18.96 11.12 -21.41
C SER A 31 18.86 11.01 -19.89
N ILE A 32 17.89 10.25 -19.38
CA ILE A 32 17.67 10.02 -17.95
C ILE A 32 18.28 8.68 -17.57
N LEU A 33 19.15 8.67 -16.56
CA LEU A 33 19.76 7.44 -16.07
C LEU A 33 18.68 6.50 -15.49
N PRO A 34 18.83 5.17 -15.63
CA PRO A 34 17.85 4.20 -15.14
C PRO A 34 17.48 4.36 -13.65
N GLU A 35 18.46 4.72 -12.82
CA GLU A 35 18.30 5.01 -11.38
C GLU A 35 17.36 6.21 -11.12
N ASP A 36 17.47 7.27 -11.93
CA ASP A 36 16.66 8.48 -11.81
C ASP A 36 15.24 8.26 -12.33
N LYS A 37 15.05 7.36 -13.30
CA LYS A 37 13.71 6.96 -13.78
C LYS A 37 12.90 6.28 -12.66
N PHE A 38 13.55 5.48 -11.82
CA PHE A 38 12.90 4.84 -10.68
C PHE A 38 12.55 5.86 -9.58
N GLU A 39 13.43 6.83 -9.34
CA GLU A 39 13.19 7.89 -8.38
C GLU A 39 12.06 8.83 -8.83
N TYR A 40 11.99 9.17 -10.12
CA TYR A 40 10.86 9.93 -10.69
C TYR A 40 9.54 9.17 -10.55
N LEU A 41 9.55 7.84 -10.75
CA LEU A 41 8.36 7.02 -10.52
C LEU A 41 7.95 7.06 -9.05
N ARG A 42 8.91 6.94 -8.13
CA ARG A 42 8.66 7.09 -6.69
C ARG A 42 8.08 8.45 -6.35
N LEU A 43 8.69 9.54 -6.82
CA LEU A 43 8.24 10.92 -6.55
C LEU A 43 6.85 11.18 -7.14
N SER A 44 6.60 10.79 -8.40
CA SER A 44 5.30 10.96 -9.04
C SER A 44 4.20 10.08 -8.45
N THR A 45 4.56 8.92 -7.89
CA THR A 45 3.63 8.05 -7.16
C THR A 45 3.40 8.60 -5.74
N ALA A 46 4.45 9.00 -5.03
CA ALA A 46 4.37 9.59 -3.69
C ALA A 46 3.55 10.88 -3.69
N PHE A 47 3.83 11.80 -4.62
CA PHE A 47 3.10 13.06 -4.78
C PHE A 47 1.61 12.84 -5.05
N LYS A 48 1.23 11.78 -5.76
CA LYS A 48 -0.19 11.40 -5.95
C LYS A 48 -0.78 10.66 -4.76
N VAL A 49 -0.01 9.86 -4.03
CA VAL A 49 -0.50 9.08 -2.87
C VAL A 49 -0.91 9.97 -1.69
N HIS A 50 -0.38 11.20 -1.60
CA HIS A 50 -0.87 12.18 -0.62
C HIS A 50 -2.26 12.73 -0.95
N ASP A 51 -2.64 12.82 -2.24
CA ASP A 51 -3.95 13.30 -2.70
C ASP A 51 -4.95 12.16 -2.97
N LEU A 52 -4.51 10.91 -2.93
CA LEU A 52 -5.36 9.75 -3.13
C LEU A 52 -5.91 9.25 -1.80
N GLU A 53 -7.21 8.95 -1.79
CA GLU A 53 -7.82 8.26 -0.67
C GLU A 53 -7.19 6.86 -0.52
N CYS A 54 -6.43 6.69 0.56
CA CYS A 54 -5.71 5.47 0.87
C CYS A 54 -6.38 4.76 2.04
N TYR A 55 -6.42 3.42 1.98
CA TYR A 55 -6.92 2.55 3.02
C TYR A 55 -5.84 1.55 3.41
N PHE A 56 -5.73 1.25 4.69
CA PHE A 56 -4.71 0.38 5.27
C PHE A 56 -5.37 -0.82 5.93
N TRP A 57 -4.75 -1.99 5.83
CA TRP A 57 -5.25 -3.23 6.40
C TRP A 57 -4.21 -3.90 7.29
N SER A 58 -4.65 -4.38 8.45
CA SER A 58 -3.88 -5.23 9.35
C SER A 58 -4.69 -6.47 9.71
N GLU A 59 -4.03 -7.62 9.82
CA GLU A 59 -4.66 -8.85 10.30
C GLU A 59 -4.61 -9.01 11.81
N SER A 60 -3.85 -8.16 12.49
CA SER A 60 -3.77 -8.19 13.95
C SER A 60 -4.94 -7.39 14.54
N THR A 61 -5.86 -8.10 15.20
CA THR A 61 -6.93 -7.48 15.99
C THR A 61 -6.36 -6.64 17.14
N VAL A 62 -5.21 -7.04 17.69
CA VAL A 62 -4.49 -6.29 18.73
C VAL A 62 -4.01 -4.94 18.19
N VAL A 63 -3.36 -4.94 17.02
CA VAL A 63 -2.92 -3.69 16.37
C VAL A 63 -4.12 -2.82 16.00
N SER A 64 -5.20 -3.42 15.50
CA SER A 64 -6.44 -2.68 15.22
C SER A 64 -7.01 -2.01 16.48
N ALA A 65 -6.98 -2.70 17.63
CA ALA A 65 -7.44 -2.15 18.90
C ALA A 65 -6.54 -1.00 19.39
N TRP A 66 -5.21 -1.11 19.25
CA TRP A 66 -4.27 -0.05 19.59
C TRP A 66 -4.44 1.19 18.71
N ILE A 67 -4.64 1.02 17.41
CA ILE A 67 -4.82 2.16 16.49
C ILE A 67 -6.11 2.93 16.80
N THR A 68 -7.18 2.24 17.23
CA THR A 68 -8.51 2.83 17.41
C THR A 68 -8.80 3.38 18.79
N ASN A 69 -8.15 2.86 19.84
CA ASN A 69 -8.40 3.24 21.23
C ASN A 69 -7.21 3.97 21.82
N GLU A 70 -7.37 4.50 23.03
CA GLU A 70 -6.26 4.97 23.85
C GLU A 70 -6.15 4.08 25.08
N GLY A 71 -4.95 3.98 25.66
CA GLY A 71 -4.78 3.23 26.89
C GLY A 71 -3.34 3.31 27.41
N PRO A 72 -3.12 2.90 28.67
CA PRO A 72 -1.78 2.77 29.19
C PRO A 72 -1.12 1.57 28.50
N TRP A 73 -0.32 1.85 27.47
CA TRP A 73 0.51 0.84 26.83
C TRP A 73 1.96 1.00 27.29
N SER A 74 2.81 0.04 26.94
CA SER A 74 4.24 0.24 27.10
C SER A 74 4.71 1.39 26.21
N VAL A 75 5.78 2.07 26.61
CA VAL A 75 6.41 3.16 25.84
C VAL A 75 6.67 2.75 24.39
N PHE A 76 7.06 1.49 24.17
CA PHE A 76 7.27 0.96 22.82
C PHE A 76 5.98 0.98 21.98
N VAL A 77 4.87 0.45 22.52
CA VAL A 77 3.60 0.40 21.80
C VAL A 77 3.05 1.80 21.57
N GLU A 78 3.14 2.67 22.59
CA GLU A 78 2.67 4.05 22.50
C GLU A 78 3.40 4.84 21.40
N ASN A 79 4.73 4.72 21.35
CA ASN A 79 5.53 5.35 20.29
C ASN A 79 5.14 4.84 18.90
N ARG A 80 4.90 3.53 18.74
CA ARG A 80 4.48 2.96 17.45
C ARG A 80 3.09 3.39 17.02
N VAL A 81 2.14 3.43 17.95
CA VAL A 81 0.78 3.90 17.67
C VAL A 81 0.81 5.38 17.27
N LYS A 82 1.65 6.18 17.93
CA LYS A 82 1.85 7.59 17.57
C LYS A 82 2.40 7.75 16.15
N GLU A 83 3.50 7.06 15.82
CA GLU A 83 4.06 7.06 14.45
C GLU A 83 3.00 6.68 13.40
N ILE A 84 2.20 5.65 13.67
CA ILE A 84 1.13 5.19 12.76
C ILE A 84 0.05 6.27 12.56
N ARG A 85 -0.37 6.93 13.65
CA ARG A 85 -1.40 7.98 13.62
C ARG A 85 -0.90 9.28 12.98
N ASP A 86 0.40 9.57 13.08
CA ASP A 86 1.02 10.73 12.43
C ASP A 86 1.07 10.56 10.90
N ILE A 87 1.14 9.31 10.41
CA ILE A 87 1.16 9.00 8.97
C ILE A 87 -0.22 9.20 8.32
N ARG A 88 -1.29 8.68 8.95
CA ARG A 88 -2.66 8.67 8.39
C ARG A 88 -3.74 8.62 9.47
N LEU A 89 -4.97 9.01 9.07
CA LEU A 89 -6.12 9.07 9.97
C LEU A 89 -6.54 7.67 10.43
N VAL A 90 -6.93 7.54 11.70
CA VAL A 90 -7.42 6.28 12.30
C VAL A 90 -8.52 5.63 11.47
N LYS A 91 -9.45 6.41 10.90
CA LYS A 91 -10.56 5.92 10.06
C LYS A 91 -10.13 5.21 8.77
N GLN A 92 -8.88 5.39 8.34
CA GLN A 92 -8.33 4.75 7.15
C GLN A 92 -7.78 3.34 7.43
N TRP A 93 -7.65 2.96 8.71
CA TRP A 93 -7.15 1.67 9.14
C TRP A 93 -8.29 0.67 9.36
N ASN A 94 -8.13 -0.52 8.80
CA ASN A 94 -9.14 -1.56 8.75
C ASN A 94 -8.54 -2.92 9.13
N HIS A 95 -9.40 -3.84 9.57
CA HIS A 95 -9.02 -5.22 9.85
C HIS A 95 -9.24 -6.11 8.62
N VAL A 96 -8.32 -7.05 8.36
CA VAL A 96 -8.49 -8.13 7.38
C VAL A 96 -8.20 -9.48 8.05
N PRO A 97 -9.07 -10.50 7.97
CA PRO A 97 -8.73 -11.83 8.49
C PRO A 97 -7.46 -12.38 7.83
N GLY A 98 -6.60 -13.07 8.59
CA GLY A 98 -5.28 -13.49 8.08
C GLY A 98 -5.33 -14.36 6.81
N HIS A 99 -6.30 -15.27 6.69
CA HIS A 99 -6.51 -16.06 5.46
C HIS A 99 -6.93 -15.23 4.23
N LYS A 100 -7.28 -13.96 4.41
CA LYS A 100 -7.58 -12.98 3.35
C LYS A 100 -6.49 -11.91 3.22
N ASN A 101 -5.47 -11.93 4.07
CA ASN A 101 -4.38 -10.97 4.03
C ASN A 101 -3.37 -11.38 2.94
N PRO A 102 -3.29 -10.66 1.82
CA PRO A 102 -2.32 -11.02 0.77
C PRO A 102 -0.87 -10.87 1.23
N ALA A 103 -0.59 -10.09 2.28
CA ALA A 103 0.75 -9.96 2.84
C ALA A 103 1.22 -11.21 3.58
N ASP A 104 0.30 -12.04 4.09
CA ASP A 104 0.63 -13.31 4.76
C ASP A 104 1.27 -14.31 3.80
N LEU A 105 0.82 -14.33 2.53
CA LEU A 105 1.45 -15.15 1.48
C LEU A 105 2.92 -14.76 1.22
N LEU A 106 3.23 -13.46 1.33
CA LEU A 106 4.59 -12.96 1.13
C LEU A 106 5.46 -13.18 2.38
N SER A 107 4.90 -13.06 3.58
CA SER A 107 5.64 -13.23 4.84
C SER A 107 5.98 -14.69 5.15
N ARG A 108 5.17 -15.66 4.69
CA ARG A 108 5.43 -17.09 4.86
C ARG A 108 6.45 -17.67 3.89
N GLY A 109 6.91 -16.88 2.93
CA GLY A 109 7.69 -17.33 1.79
C GLY A 109 6.81 -18.05 0.77
N CYS A 110 6.87 -17.58 -0.48
CA CYS A 110 6.29 -18.33 -1.59
C CYS A 110 7.27 -19.45 -1.96
N LEU A 111 6.78 -20.70 -2.03
CA LEU A 111 7.55 -21.77 -2.66
C LEU A 111 7.64 -21.46 -4.18
N PRO A 112 8.82 -21.66 -4.81
CA PRO A 112 9.07 -21.33 -6.21
C PRO A 112 8.22 -22.12 -7.20
#